data_AF-A0AAN1BKZ7-F1
#
_entry.id   AF-A0AAN1BKZ7-F1
#
_cell.length_a   1.000
_cell.length_b   1.000
_cell.length_c   1.000
_cell.angle_alpha   90.00
_cell.angle_beta   90.00
_cell.angle_gamma   90.00
#
_symmetry.space_group_name_H-M   'P 1'
#
loop_
_entity.id
_entity.type
_entity.pdbx_description
1 polymer ?
#
loop_
_entity_poly.entity_id
_entity_poly.type
_entity_poly.pdbx_seq_one_letter_code
_entity_poly.pdbx_strand_id
1 'polypeptide(L)'
;MEGIAVFDTNIRKEARVNAAIVALWPVVDELADPAADTGARREKAGSEDAFLSGLCFAARQDISPTPSLTKELPFVHLWFPLAEVAMGLLPQAALAPTVIGQLIAALTERLCVLGANALQEILDERRGAGASVIAALAPEKNATAAKCEIYDRLIDELRQTQLAELLDGFPVLRRLIPFTIAIWIRNLRELLGRLEADRTAIAQNFRIPEEAALSGMQFAVGDTHNGGRSVVLIEFSWEGRQTKLVYKPRNLALEAAFQDLLSDPRANIGLSPLPRLKIWCEEDYGYVEFIEGAPCDNKDSLQAFYRNAGRLAALLHVLGYTDGHHENLVARHSHLYVIDAETLLTPIEKPALRRPRAGDSLGAAQTAWSLFDTTVARTELFPAWTLLGPAREAIDTSAFGIEPQEWPRQFPGWRSINTDDMVRTVMTGGLVRTKSLPVTTDRKNPFFRHRKLFMAGFRAQCQSIIANKPVWLGEDGLLQAFNGCKGRAVIRATRIYAALTQRQLTAEALRSEQSQADVLHPLERLFAPLADRQDVSSLCDSEKLQMRQLDIPVFTHTVSQTAFGREWDLSGSPAIHPVTLR
;
A
#
# COMPACT_ATOMS: atom_id res chain seq x y z
N MET A 1 -6.54 2.89 -52.65
CA MET A 1 -6.23 4.26 -52.19
C MET A 1 -7.08 4.71 -50.99
N GLU A 2 -8.14 3.99 -50.60
CA GLU A 2 -8.94 4.33 -49.41
C GLU A 2 -8.32 3.85 -48.07
N GLY A 3 -7.43 2.85 -48.07
CA GLY A 3 -6.77 2.36 -46.85
C GLY A 3 -5.61 3.22 -46.30
N ILE A 4 -5.06 4.14 -47.11
CA ILE A 4 -3.97 5.05 -46.69
C ILE A 4 -4.54 6.29 -45.99
N ALA A 5 -5.77 6.71 -46.34
CA ALA A 5 -6.46 7.84 -45.72
C ALA A 5 -6.95 7.55 -44.28
N VAL A 6 -7.26 6.30 -43.95
CA VAL A 6 -7.67 5.86 -42.61
C VAL A 6 -6.47 5.76 -41.64
N PHE A 7 -5.29 5.40 -42.14
CA PHE A 7 -4.06 5.41 -41.34
C PHE A 7 -3.52 6.83 -41.08
N ASP A 8 -3.57 7.72 -42.08
CA ASP A 8 -3.14 9.13 -41.93
C ASP A 8 -4.11 9.94 -41.05
N THR A 9 -5.40 9.58 -41.01
CA THR A 9 -6.36 10.19 -40.07
C THR A 9 -6.15 9.74 -38.63
N ASN A 10 -5.83 8.47 -38.36
CA ASN A 10 -5.48 8.01 -37.00
C ASN A 10 -4.18 8.63 -36.49
N ILE A 11 -3.14 8.75 -37.33
CA ILE A 11 -1.87 9.40 -36.95
C ILE A 11 -2.07 10.91 -36.68
N ARG A 12 -2.92 11.60 -37.44
CA ARG A 12 -3.25 13.01 -37.18
C ARG A 12 -4.18 13.22 -35.98
N LYS A 13 -5.02 12.22 -35.65
CA LYS A 13 -5.85 12.19 -34.44
C LYS A 13 -4.97 11.97 -33.20
N GLU A 14 -4.08 10.97 -33.25
CA GLU A 14 -3.04 10.73 -32.25
C GLU A 14 -2.13 11.95 -32.07
N ALA A 15 -1.69 12.61 -33.14
CA ALA A 15 -0.83 13.81 -33.05
C ALA A 15 -1.54 15.03 -32.42
N ARG A 16 -2.84 15.23 -32.66
CA ARG A 16 -3.63 16.31 -32.06
C ARG A 16 -4.01 16.04 -30.60
N VAL A 17 -4.37 14.79 -30.30
CA VAL A 17 -4.57 14.29 -28.94
C VAL A 17 -3.27 14.45 -28.15
N ASN A 18 -2.13 14.08 -28.74
CA ASN A 18 -0.79 14.27 -28.14
C ASN A 18 -0.42 15.74 -27.91
N ALA A 19 -0.74 16.67 -28.81
CA ALA A 19 -0.41 18.09 -28.58
C ALA A 19 -1.24 18.73 -27.44
N ALA A 20 -2.53 18.39 -27.36
CA ALA A 20 -3.41 18.85 -26.28
C ALA A 20 -3.04 18.19 -24.93
N ILE A 21 -2.67 16.90 -24.95
CA ILE A 21 -2.20 16.13 -23.80
C ILE A 21 -0.85 16.65 -23.30
N VAL A 22 0.12 16.92 -24.18
CA VAL A 22 1.43 17.49 -23.79
C VAL A 22 1.28 18.89 -23.17
N ALA A 23 0.30 19.68 -23.61
CA ALA A 23 0.01 20.98 -23.00
C ALA A 23 -0.50 20.89 -21.54
N LEU A 24 -1.01 19.72 -21.12
CA LEU A 24 -1.42 19.47 -19.73
C LEU A 24 -0.23 19.19 -18.79
N TRP A 25 0.97 19.03 -19.32
CA TRP A 25 2.14 18.63 -18.54
C TRP A 25 2.55 19.59 -17.42
N PRO A 26 2.63 20.91 -17.64
CA PRO A 26 2.96 21.84 -16.56
C PRO A 26 1.96 21.74 -15.40
N VAL A 27 0.70 21.43 -15.72
CA VAL A 27 -0.37 21.26 -14.73
C VAL A 27 -0.21 19.95 -13.96
N VAL A 28 0.28 18.87 -14.58
CA VAL A 28 0.58 17.62 -13.86
C VAL A 28 1.64 17.84 -12.77
N ASP A 29 2.73 18.53 -13.11
CA ASP A 29 3.79 18.81 -12.15
C ASP A 29 3.30 19.76 -11.03
N GLU A 30 2.50 20.78 -11.36
CA GLU A 30 1.86 21.68 -10.38
C GLU A 30 0.91 20.95 -9.43
N LEU A 31 0.02 20.09 -9.96
CA LEU A 31 -0.96 19.35 -9.16
C LEU A 31 -0.30 18.28 -8.30
N ALA A 32 0.77 17.67 -8.80
CA ALA A 32 1.53 16.68 -8.05
C ALA A 32 2.40 17.33 -6.97
N ASP A 33 2.72 18.63 -7.05
CA ASP A 33 3.52 19.33 -6.04
C ASP A 33 2.75 19.54 -4.71
N PRO A 34 3.18 18.90 -3.62
CA PRO A 34 2.58 19.09 -2.30
C PRO A 34 2.87 20.47 -1.67
N ALA A 35 3.92 21.18 -2.09
CA ALA A 35 4.29 22.49 -1.57
C ALA A 35 3.34 23.61 -2.05
N ALA A 36 2.64 23.39 -3.17
CA ALA A 36 1.68 24.31 -3.75
C ALA A 36 0.41 24.54 -2.90
N ASP A 37 0.19 23.78 -1.83
CA ASP A 37 -0.96 23.96 -0.92
C ASP A 37 -0.80 25.17 0.03
N THR A 38 0.36 25.84 0.02
CA THR A 38 0.67 27.01 0.84
C THR A 38 0.40 28.34 0.11
N GLY A 39 -0.88 28.62 -0.18
CA GLY A 39 -1.34 30.02 -0.35
C GLY A 39 -2.07 30.42 -1.65
N ALA A 40 -2.11 29.58 -2.70
CA ALA A 40 -2.73 29.92 -3.99
C ALA A 40 -3.95 29.04 -4.36
N ARG A 41 -4.86 28.79 -3.41
CA ARG A 41 -6.00 27.86 -3.60
C ARG A 41 -6.91 28.15 -4.80
N ARG A 42 -7.04 29.42 -5.21
CA ARG A 42 -7.91 29.80 -6.35
C ARG A 42 -7.29 29.51 -7.72
N GLU A 43 -5.97 29.67 -7.85
CA GLU A 43 -5.26 29.35 -9.10
C GLU A 43 -5.22 27.83 -9.29
N LYS A 44 -4.93 27.09 -8.21
CA LYS A 44 -4.92 25.61 -8.20
C LYS A 44 -6.26 24.99 -8.60
N ALA A 45 -7.39 25.51 -8.10
CA ALA A 45 -8.71 25.03 -8.50
C ALA A 45 -8.99 25.22 -10.01
N GLY A 46 -8.49 26.32 -10.59
CA GLY A 46 -8.56 26.56 -12.04
C GLY A 46 -7.71 25.56 -12.83
N SER A 47 -6.52 25.21 -12.32
CA SER A 47 -5.64 24.19 -12.89
C SER A 47 -6.25 22.79 -12.83
N GLU A 48 -6.89 22.41 -11.72
CA GLU A 48 -7.60 21.14 -11.53
C GLU A 48 -8.74 20.96 -12.55
N ASP A 49 -9.59 21.98 -12.70
CA ASP A 49 -10.71 21.97 -13.64
C ASP A 49 -10.23 21.90 -15.09
N ALA A 50 -9.23 22.71 -15.46
CA ALA A 50 -8.68 22.71 -16.81
C ALA A 50 -8.06 21.35 -17.17
N PHE A 51 -7.32 20.74 -16.25
CA PHE A 51 -6.71 19.43 -16.43
C PHE A 51 -7.76 18.35 -16.65
N LEU A 52 -8.75 18.27 -15.75
CA LEU A 52 -9.79 17.26 -15.83
C LEU A 52 -10.67 17.45 -17.07
N SER A 53 -11.07 18.69 -17.39
CA SER A 53 -11.82 18.99 -18.61
C SER A 53 -11.08 18.60 -19.88
N GLY A 54 -9.76 18.85 -19.94
CA GLY A 54 -8.92 18.42 -21.06
C GLY A 54 -8.91 16.91 -21.24
N LEU A 55 -8.72 16.16 -20.16
CA LEU A 55 -8.76 14.70 -20.17
C LEU A 55 -10.15 14.16 -20.56
N CYS A 56 -11.22 14.70 -19.98
CA CYS A 56 -12.59 14.31 -20.32
C CYS A 56 -12.93 14.60 -21.78
N PHE A 57 -12.46 15.73 -22.32
CA PHE A 57 -12.65 16.07 -23.73
C PHE A 57 -11.96 15.08 -24.66
N ALA A 58 -10.71 14.70 -24.36
CA ALA A 58 -9.96 13.70 -25.12
C ALA A 58 -10.62 12.32 -25.01
N ALA A 59 -11.04 11.90 -23.82
CA ALA A 59 -11.67 10.60 -23.56
C ALA A 59 -13.02 10.41 -24.26
N ARG A 60 -13.70 11.49 -24.68
CA ARG A 60 -14.91 11.39 -25.53
C ARG A 60 -14.62 11.05 -26.97
N GLN A 61 -13.46 11.44 -27.47
CA GLN A 61 -13.10 11.26 -28.88
C GLN A 61 -12.56 9.86 -29.18
N ASP A 62 -12.17 9.14 -28.14
CA ASP A 62 -11.71 7.76 -28.15
C ASP A 62 -12.77 6.88 -27.48
N ILE A 63 -13.59 6.21 -28.29
CA ILE A 63 -14.53 5.20 -27.80
C ILE A 63 -13.81 3.87 -27.88
N SER A 64 -12.90 3.61 -26.94
CA SER A 64 -12.39 2.25 -26.77
C SER A 64 -13.56 1.35 -26.36
N PRO A 65 -13.77 0.21 -27.06
CA PRO A 65 -14.76 -0.77 -26.64
C PRO A 65 -14.40 -1.33 -25.26
N THR A 66 -15.39 -1.98 -24.62
CA THR A 66 -15.40 -2.46 -23.24
C THR A 66 -14.03 -2.92 -22.72
N PRO A 67 -13.59 -2.47 -21.53
CA PRO A 67 -12.28 -2.82 -20.98
C PRO A 67 -12.09 -4.33 -20.92
N SER A 68 -11.03 -4.86 -21.55
CA SER A 68 -10.60 -6.25 -21.31
C SER A 68 -9.82 -6.32 -19.99
N LEU A 69 -10.53 -6.08 -18.88
CA LEU A 69 -9.98 -6.21 -17.54
C LEU A 69 -10.22 -7.61 -17.00
N THR A 70 -9.26 -8.13 -16.24
CA THR A 70 -9.38 -9.43 -15.55
C THR A 70 -10.39 -9.41 -14.40
N LYS A 71 -10.80 -8.22 -13.95
CA LYS A 71 -11.72 -7.98 -12.84
C LYS A 71 -12.81 -7.00 -13.29
N GLU A 72 -14.07 -7.32 -12.99
CA GLU A 72 -15.17 -6.36 -13.15
C GLU A 72 -15.04 -5.24 -12.11
N LEU A 73 -15.03 -4.00 -12.57
CA LEU A 73 -14.95 -2.81 -11.72
C LEU A 73 -16.25 -1.98 -11.82
N PRO A 74 -16.74 -1.41 -10.71
CA PRO A 74 -17.94 -0.57 -10.70
C PRO A 74 -17.68 0.73 -11.46
N PHE A 75 -18.64 1.13 -12.28
CA PHE A 75 -18.58 2.33 -13.12
C PHE A 75 -17.35 2.38 -14.04
N VAL A 76 -16.78 1.21 -14.41
CA VAL A 76 -15.55 1.12 -15.20
C VAL A 76 -15.63 1.87 -16.53
N HIS A 77 -16.83 1.89 -17.13
CA HIS A 77 -17.07 2.58 -18.39
C HIS A 77 -16.82 4.09 -18.26
N LEU A 78 -17.00 4.70 -17.10
CA LEU A 78 -16.66 6.11 -16.90
C LEU A 78 -15.14 6.33 -16.84
N TRP A 79 -14.45 5.46 -16.10
CA TRP A 79 -13.08 5.71 -15.65
C TRP A 79 -12.01 5.16 -16.59
N PHE A 80 -12.27 4.06 -17.29
CA PHE A 80 -11.29 3.43 -18.17
C PHE A 80 -10.82 4.33 -19.32
N PRO A 81 -11.72 5.00 -20.09
CA PRO A 81 -11.26 5.91 -21.15
C PRO A 81 -10.44 7.09 -20.60
N LEU A 82 -10.79 7.57 -19.40
CA LEU A 82 -10.03 8.62 -18.73
C LEU A 82 -8.62 8.15 -18.35
N ALA A 83 -8.50 6.94 -17.83
CA ALA A 83 -7.22 6.32 -17.49
C ALA A 83 -6.37 6.03 -18.74
N GLU A 84 -6.99 5.59 -19.84
CA GLU A 84 -6.32 5.35 -21.13
C GLU A 84 -5.70 6.64 -21.69
N VAL A 85 -6.49 7.71 -21.76
CA VAL A 85 -6.01 9.03 -22.18
C VAL A 85 -4.91 9.54 -21.25
N ALA A 86 -5.07 9.36 -19.93
CA ALA A 86 -4.06 9.77 -18.97
C ALA A 86 -2.74 9.01 -19.16
N MET A 87 -2.77 7.73 -19.57
CA MET A 87 -1.55 6.97 -19.87
C MET A 87 -0.85 7.45 -21.15
N GLY A 88 -1.57 8.10 -22.06
CA GLY A 88 -0.98 8.84 -23.18
C GLY A 88 -0.08 10.01 -22.76
N LEU A 89 -0.15 10.48 -21.51
CA LEU A 89 0.76 11.51 -20.97
C LEU A 89 2.16 10.97 -20.68
N LEU A 90 2.33 9.65 -20.55
CA LEU A 90 3.65 9.08 -20.25
C LEU A 90 4.59 9.23 -21.45
N PRO A 91 5.90 9.47 -21.24
CA PRO A 91 6.88 9.41 -22.31
C PRO A 91 6.76 8.07 -23.04
N GLN A 92 6.86 8.07 -24.37
CA GLN A 92 6.82 6.86 -25.20
C GLN A 92 8.09 6.00 -25.04
N ALA A 93 8.45 5.64 -23.81
CA ALA A 93 9.30 4.48 -23.58
C ALA A 93 8.57 3.27 -24.18
N ALA A 94 9.31 2.37 -24.83
CA ALA A 94 8.77 1.17 -25.45
C ALA A 94 8.31 0.15 -24.38
N LEU A 95 7.25 0.49 -23.65
CA LEU A 95 6.58 -0.41 -22.72
C LEU A 95 5.83 -1.47 -23.52
N ALA A 96 5.93 -2.73 -23.09
CA ALA A 96 5.13 -3.79 -23.68
C ALA A 96 3.63 -3.48 -23.54
N PRO A 97 2.79 -3.81 -24.53
CA PRO A 97 1.34 -3.58 -24.46
C PRO A 97 0.69 -4.17 -23.20
N THR A 98 1.21 -5.29 -22.70
CA THR A 98 0.76 -5.91 -21.44
C THR A 98 0.97 -5.01 -20.23
N VAL A 99 2.13 -4.35 -20.15
CA VAL A 99 2.46 -3.40 -19.08
C VAL A 99 1.54 -2.19 -19.17
N ILE A 100 1.35 -1.62 -20.36
CA ILE A 100 0.44 -0.49 -20.57
C ILE A 100 -0.97 -0.85 -20.09
N GLY A 101 -1.49 -2.02 -20.48
CA GLY A 101 -2.79 -2.51 -20.02
C GLY A 101 -2.90 -2.64 -18.49
N GLN A 102 -1.84 -3.12 -17.83
CA GLN A 102 -1.78 -3.19 -16.36
C GLN A 102 -1.76 -1.81 -15.69
N LEU A 103 -1.07 -0.84 -16.28
CA LEU A 103 -1.03 0.55 -15.80
C LEU A 103 -2.41 1.22 -15.91
N ILE A 104 -3.09 1.07 -17.06
CA ILE A 104 -4.45 1.56 -17.27
C ILE A 104 -5.41 0.91 -16.28
N ALA A 105 -5.32 -0.42 -16.11
CA ALA A 105 -6.15 -1.17 -15.16
C ALA A 105 -5.99 -0.66 -13.72
N ALA A 106 -4.75 -0.45 -13.28
CA ALA A 106 -4.45 0.01 -11.92
C ALA A 106 -4.95 1.44 -11.66
N LEU A 107 -4.79 2.37 -12.61
CA LEU A 107 -5.36 3.72 -12.50
C LEU A 107 -6.89 3.67 -12.51
N THR A 108 -7.48 2.85 -13.39
CA THR A 108 -8.94 2.66 -13.46
C THR A 108 -9.49 2.17 -12.12
N GLU A 109 -8.85 1.20 -11.47
CA GLU A 109 -9.26 0.71 -10.15
C GLU A 109 -9.23 1.82 -9.09
N ARG A 110 -8.20 2.67 -9.08
CA ARG A 110 -8.12 3.83 -8.17
C ARG A 110 -9.28 4.81 -8.41
N LEU A 111 -9.54 5.17 -9.66
CA LEU A 111 -10.62 6.09 -10.03
C LEU A 111 -12.01 5.52 -9.70
N CYS A 112 -12.22 4.23 -9.96
CA CYS A 112 -13.43 3.51 -9.56
C CYS A 112 -13.67 3.63 -8.05
N VAL A 113 -12.64 3.43 -7.22
CA VAL A 113 -12.76 3.54 -5.75
C VAL A 113 -13.13 4.96 -5.30
N LEU A 114 -12.55 6.00 -5.91
CA LEU A 114 -12.84 7.39 -5.55
C LEU A 114 -14.30 7.78 -5.83
N GLY A 115 -14.81 7.46 -7.02
CA GLY A 115 -16.14 7.87 -7.45
C GLY A 115 -17.27 6.94 -7.01
N ALA A 116 -16.96 5.74 -6.50
CA ALA A 116 -17.92 4.66 -6.37
C ALA A 116 -19.19 5.03 -5.58
N ASN A 117 -19.03 5.59 -4.37
CA ASN A 117 -20.17 5.88 -3.49
C ASN A 117 -21.00 7.08 -4.02
N ALA A 118 -20.34 8.09 -4.58
CA ALA A 118 -21.01 9.24 -5.19
C ALA A 118 -21.85 8.80 -6.41
N LEU A 119 -21.27 7.98 -7.28
CA LEU A 119 -21.96 7.44 -8.45
C LEU A 119 -23.09 6.47 -8.10
N GLN A 120 -22.94 5.69 -7.03
CA GLN A 120 -24.03 4.85 -6.51
C GLN A 120 -25.22 5.71 -6.08
N GLU A 121 -24.99 6.85 -5.41
CA GLU A 121 -26.07 7.75 -5.00
C GLU A 121 -26.79 8.36 -6.21
N ILE A 122 -26.07 8.83 -7.22
CA ILE A 122 -26.67 9.34 -8.46
C ILE A 122 -27.46 8.23 -9.20
N LEU A 123 -26.91 7.01 -9.24
CA LEU A 123 -27.62 5.86 -9.83
C LEU A 123 -28.91 5.54 -9.04
N ASP A 124 -28.85 5.59 -7.70
CA ASP A 124 -29.99 5.35 -6.83
C ASP A 124 -31.08 6.41 -7.00
N GLU A 125 -30.72 7.68 -7.19
CA GLU A 125 -31.64 8.77 -7.48
C GLU A 125 -32.35 8.58 -8.82
N ARG A 126 -31.60 8.22 -9.87
CA ARG A 126 -32.14 7.97 -11.22
C ARG A 126 -33.01 6.71 -11.29
N ARG A 127 -32.67 5.68 -10.51
CA ARG A 127 -33.42 4.43 -10.38
C ARG A 127 -34.69 4.60 -9.54
N GLY A 128 -34.66 5.50 -8.57
CA GLY A 128 -35.77 5.76 -7.65
C GLY A 128 -35.79 4.83 -6.43
N ALA A 129 -36.20 5.37 -5.28
CA ALA A 129 -36.06 4.73 -3.97
C ALA A 129 -36.63 3.31 -3.88
N GLY A 130 -37.81 3.06 -4.46
CA GLY A 130 -38.43 1.73 -4.44
C GLY A 130 -37.61 0.68 -5.17
N ALA A 131 -37.09 1.01 -6.35
CA ALA A 131 -36.24 0.10 -7.11
C ALA A 131 -34.85 -0.07 -6.47
N SER A 132 -34.33 0.95 -5.79
CA SER A 132 -33.08 0.84 -5.03
C SER A 132 -33.17 -0.10 -3.83
N VAL A 133 -34.29 -0.08 -3.10
CA VAL A 133 -34.53 -1.08 -2.03
C VAL A 133 -34.63 -2.49 -2.61
N ILE A 134 -35.34 -2.66 -3.75
CA ILE A 134 -35.44 -3.97 -4.41
C ILE A 134 -34.07 -4.47 -4.82
N ALA A 135 -33.23 -3.65 -5.44
CA ALA A 135 -31.88 -4.04 -5.85
C ALA A 135 -30.99 -4.45 -4.66
N ALA A 136 -31.07 -3.73 -3.53
CA ALA A 136 -30.33 -4.06 -2.32
C ALA A 136 -30.73 -5.41 -1.70
N LEU A 137 -32.02 -5.77 -1.80
CA LEU A 137 -32.58 -6.99 -1.21
C LEU A 137 -32.61 -8.18 -2.17
N ALA A 138 -32.52 -7.95 -3.48
CA ALA A 138 -32.64 -8.99 -4.48
C ALA A 138 -31.46 -9.99 -4.40
N PRO A 139 -31.73 -11.31 -4.49
CA PRO A 139 -30.67 -12.29 -4.65
C PRO A 139 -29.94 -12.06 -5.98
N GLU A 140 -28.69 -12.49 -6.04
CA GLU A 140 -27.84 -12.35 -7.22
C GLU A 140 -28.49 -13.05 -8.44
N LYS A 141 -28.74 -12.28 -9.51
CA LYS A 141 -29.29 -12.79 -10.77
C LYS A 141 -28.14 -13.11 -11.73
N ASN A 142 -28.33 -14.10 -12.60
CA ASN A 142 -27.39 -14.36 -13.69
C ASN A 142 -27.28 -13.12 -14.61
N ALA A 143 -26.04 -12.72 -14.93
CA ALA A 143 -25.70 -11.50 -15.66
C ALA A 143 -26.32 -11.37 -17.06
N THR A 144 -26.75 -12.47 -17.68
CA THR A 144 -27.21 -12.52 -19.08
C THR A 144 -28.59 -11.89 -19.34
N ALA A 145 -29.28 -11.39 -18.30
CA ALA A 145 -30.58 -10.73 -18.42
C ALA A 145 -30.70 -9.41 -17.63
N ALA A 146 -29.57 -8.82 -17.22
CA ALA A 146 -29.58 -7.57 -16.47
C ALA A 146 -29.92 -6.38 -17.37
N LYS A 147 -30.80 -5.49 -16.89
CA LYS A 147 -31.08 -4.22 -17.58
C LYS A 147 -29.95 -3.24 -17.30
N CYS A 148 -29.57 -2.46 -18.31
CA CYS A 148 -28.51 -1.45 -18.20
C CYS A 148 -28.97 -0.06 -18.70
N GLU A 149 -30.25 0.16 -18.95
CA GLU A 149 -30.72 1.39 -19.62
C GLU A 149 -30.47 2.66 -18.77
N ILE A 150 -30.64 2.55 -17.45
CA ILE A 150 -30.42 3.66 -16.51
C ILE A 150 -28.93 3.89 -16.32
N TYR A 151 -28.18 2.79 -16.15
CA TYR A 151 -26.73 2.83 -16.02
C TYR A 151 -26.07 3.42 -17.27
N ASP A 152 -26.38 2.91 -18.46
CA ASP A 152 -25.78 3.36 -19.73
C ASP A 152 -26.07 4.85 -19.96
N ARG A 153 -27.32 5.28 -19.71
CA ARG A 153 -27.71 6.69 -19.80
C ARG A 153 -26.93 7.57 -18.81
N LEU A 154 -26.75 7.11 -17.57
CA LEU A 154 -25.92 7.81 -16.57
C LEU A 154 -24.48 7.98 -17.05
N ILE A 155 -23.87 6.91 -17.55
CA ILE A 155 -22.49 6.95 -18.05
C ILE A 155 -22.38 7.92 -19.24
N ASP A 156 -23.30 7.84 -20.20
CA ASP A 156 -23.29 8.68 -21.40
C ASP A 156 -23.49 10.16 -21.05
N GLU A 157 -24.42 10.50 -20.16
CA GLU A 157 -24.64 11.88 -19.73
C GLU A 157 -23.44 12.45 -18.97
N LEU A 158 -22.85 11.69 -18.04
CA LEU A 158 -21.65 12.13 -17.32
C LEU A 158 -20.47 12.32 -18.27
N ARG A 159 -20.29 11.42 -19.24
CA ARG A 159 -19.28 11.61 -20.29
C ARG A 159 -19.56 12.87 -21.08
N GLN A 160 -20.79 13.08 -21.57
CA GLN A 160 -21.24 14.23 -22.38
C GLN A 160 -21.25 15.57 -21.65
N THR A 161 -21.23 15.57 -20.32
CA THR A 161 -21.15 16.78 -19.48
C THR A 161 -19.78 17.00 -18.83
N GLN A 162 -18.79 16.12 -19.06
CA GLN A 162 -17.46 16.18 -18.42
C GLN A 162 -17.57 16.05 -16.92
N LEU A 163 -18.41 15.10 -16.48
CA LEU A 163 -18.68 14.80 -15.08
C LEU A 163 -19.38 15.94 -14.31
N ALA A 164 -19.98 16.93 -14.98
CA ALA A 164 -20.54 18.12 -14.31
C ALA A 164 -21.46 17.78 -13.13
N GLU A 165 -22.48 16.93 -13.33
CA GLU A 165 -23.39 16.51 -12.25
C GLU A 165 -22.66 15.86 -11.07
N LEU A 166 -21.68 15.00 -11.34
CA LEU A 166 -20.86 14.35 -10.31
C LEU A 166 -20.02 15.38 -9.54
N LEU A 167 -19.34 16.29 -10.25
CA LEU A 167 -18.43 17.26 -9.65
C LEU A 167 -19.18 18.39 -8.92
N ASP A 168 -20.38 18.74 -9.36
CA ASP A 168 -21.23 19.75 -8.72
C ASP A 168 -21.91 19.17 -7.47
N GLY A 169 -22.36 17.91 -7.53
CA GLY A 169 -22.94 17.20 -6.38
C GLY A 169 -21.92 16.79 -5.32
N PHE A 170 -20.68 16.53 -5.74
CA PHE A 170 -19.58 16.04 -4.90
C PHE A 170 -18.28 16.82 -5.15
N PRO A 171 -18.19 18.11 -4.74
CA PRO A 171 -17.08 19.00 -5.07
C PRO A 171 -15.70 18.51 -4.66
N VAL A 172 -15.60 17.65 -3.64
CA VAL A 172 -14.31 17.09 -3.22
C VAL A 172 -13.69 16.21 -4.30
N LEU A 173 -14.49 15.58 -5.18
CA LEU A 173 -14.00 14.80 -6.31
C LEU A 173 -13.32 15.66 -7.37
N ARG A 174 -13.69 16.96 -7.47
CA ARG A 174 -13.07 17.93 -8.37
C ARG A 174 -11.59 18.12 -8.07
N ARG A 175 -11.18 17.96 -6.81
CA ARG A 175 -9.78 17.92 -6.38
C ARG A 175 -9.17 16.52 -6.48
N LEU A 176 -9.86 15.50 -5.97
CA LEU A 176 -9.28 14.16 -5.80
C LEU A 176 -8.98 13.44 -7.12
N ILE A 177 -9.85 13.57 -8.13
CA ILE A 177 -9.68 12.89 -9.42
C ILE A 177 -8.43 13.40 -10.16
N PRO A 178 -8.29 14.71 -10.45
CA PRO A 178 -7.12 15.21 -11.18
C PRO A 178 -5.83 15.02 -10.38
N PHE A 179 -5.87 15.21 -9.05
CA PHE A 179 -4.74 14.93 -8.17
C PHE A 179 -4.28 13.47 -8.26
N THR A 180 -5.20 12.51 -8.20
CA THR A 180 -4.88 11.07 -8.28
C THR A 180 -4.23 10.71 -9.61
N ILE A 181 -4.75 11.26 -10.72
CA ILE A 181 -4.19 11.04 -12.06
C ILE A 181 -2.80 11.65 -12.17
N ALA A 182 -2.61 12.91 -11.74
CA ALA A 182 -1.34 13.61 -11.81
C ALA A 182 -0.25 12.90 -10.99
N ILE A 183 -0.56 12.53 -9.75
CA ILE A 183 0.35 11.78 -8.88
C ILE A 183 0.71 10.41 -9.47
N TRP A 184 -0.27 9.71 -10.02
CA TRP A 184 -0.04 8.42 -10.66
C TRP A 184 0.98 8.55 -11.79
N ILE A 185 0.79 9.52 -12.70
CA ILE A 185 1.71 9.77 -13.81
C ILE A 185 3.11 10.15 -13.31
N ARG A 186 3.21 11.05 -12.33
CA ARG A 186 4.50 11.43 -11.73
C ARG A 186 5.23 10.22 -11.16
N ASN A 187 4.56 9.40 -10.36
CA ASN A 187 5.18 8.25 -9.69
C ASN A 187 5.60 7.16 -10.70
N LEU A 188 4.85 6.99 -11.78
CA LEU A 188 5.23 6.09 -12.87
C LEU A 188 6.47 6.58 -13.62
N ARG A 189 6.57 7.88 -13.90
CA ARG A 189 7.76 8.47 -14.54
C ARG A 189 9.00 8.30 -13.66
N GLU A 190 8.85 8.56 -12.37
CA GLU A 190 9.90 8.35 -11.38
C GLU A 190 10.36 6.88 -11.39
N LEU A 191 9.44 5.93 -11.29
CA LEU A 191 9.75 4.50 -11.33
C LEU A 191 10.44 4.08 -12.64
N LEU A 192 9.90 4.48 -13.79
CA LEU A 192 10.47 4.13 -15.10
C LEU A 192 11.85 4.75 -15.30
N GLY A 193 12.06 5.99 -14.85
CA GLY A 193 13.36 6.65 -14.88
C GLY A 193 14.40 5.93 -14.02
N ARG A 194 14.01 5.53 -12.80
CA ARG A 194 14.86 4.73 -11.89
C ARG A 194 15.21 3.37 -12.50
N LEU A 195 14.22 2.65 -13.03
CA LEU A 195 14.44 1.36 -13.68
C LEU A 195 15.41 1.41 -14.85
N GLU A 196 15.39 2.49 -15.62
CA GLU A 196 16.31 2.68 -16.73
C GLU A 196 17.72 3.04 -16.24
N ALA A 197 17.82 3.94 -15.26
CA ALA A 197 19.11 4.30 -14.65
C ALA A 197 19.81 3.11 -13.97
N ASP A 198 19.03 2.20 -13.39
CA ASP A 198 19.55 1.10 -12.57
C ASP A 198 19.72 -0.23 -13.31
N ARG A 199 19.56 -0.26 -14.64
CA ARG A 199 19.64 -1.50 -15.45
C ARG A 199 20.87 -2.36 -15.10
N THR A 200 22.04 -1.73 -15.05
CA THR A 200 23.30 -2.41 -14.71
C THR A 200 23.34 -2.91 -13.28
N ALA A 201 22.86 -2.10 -12.31
CA ALA A 201 22.80 -2.51 -10.91
C ALA A 201 21.83 -3.68 -10.71
N ILE A 202 20.67 -3.65 -11.38
CA ILE A 202 19.69 -4.73 -11.38
C ILE A 202 20.31 -6.02 -11.92
N ALA A 203 21.05 -5.94 -13.02
CA ALA A 203 21.70 -7.09 -13.63
C ALA A 203 22.75 -7.74 -12.73
N GLN A 204 23.62 -6.93 -12.14
CA GLN A 204 24.69 -7.41 -11.27
C GLN A 204 24.16 -8.04 -9.98
N ASN A 205 23.15 -7.44 -9.36
CA ASN A 205 22.66 -7.88 -8.04
C ASN A 205 21.63 -9.02 -8.15
N PHE A 206 20.70 -8.95 -9.10
CA PHE A 206 19.55 -9.86 -9.17
C PHE A 206 19.65 -10.92 -10.26
N ARG A 207 20.71 -10.90 -11.09
CA ARG A 207 20.89 -11.83 -12.23
C ARG A 207 19.77 -11.71 -13.27
N ILE A 208 19.28 -10.49 -13.49
CA ILE A 208 18.29 -10.14 -14.51
C ILE A 208 19.05 -9.38 -15.60
N PRO A 209 19.28 -9.95 -16.80
CA PRO A 209 20.10 -9.31 -17.83
C PRO A 209 19.63 -7.89 -18.18
N GLU A 210 20.55 -7.03 -18.62
CA GLU A 210 20.22 -5.63 -18.95
C GLU A 210 19.20 -5.54 -20.10
N GLU A 211 19.24 -6.50 -21.02
CA GLU A 211 18.30 -6.65 -22.14
C GLU A 211 16.95 -7.26 -21.75
N ALA A 212 16.75 -7.64 -20.48
CA ALA A 212 15.50 -8.22 -20.02
C ALA A 212 14.36 -7.21 -20.18
N ALA A 213 13.36 -7.59 -20.96
CA ALA A 213 12.20 -6.76 -21.22
C ALA A 213 11.30 -6.70 -19.98
N LEU A 214 10.89 -5.50 -19.60
CA LEU A 214 9.82 -5.29 -18.63
C LEU A 214 8.52 -5.91 -19.17
N SER A 215 8.08 -7.01 -18.56
CA SER A 215 6.93 -7.81 -19.01
C SER A 215 5.67 -7.57 -18.18
N GLY A 216 5.82 -7.07 -16.94
CA GLY A 216 4.68 -6.79 -16.08
C GLY A 216 5.00 -5.86 -14.90
N MET A 217 3.97 -5.20 -14.40
CA MET A 217 3.97 -4.41 -13.17
C MET A 217 2.67 -4.65 -12.41
N GLN A 218 2.80 -5.02 -11.14
CA GLN A 218 1.67 -5.15 -10.24
C GLN A 218 1.78 -4.08 -9.14
N PHE A 219 0.74 -3.25 -9.05
CA PHE A 219 0.57 -2.20 -8.07
C PHE A 219 -0.32 -2.67 -6.91
N ALA A 220 -0.47 -1.81 -5.89
CA ALA A 220 -1.29 -2.09 -4.71
C ALA A 220 -0.87 -3.37 -3.96
N VAL A 221 0.43 -3.66 -3.94
CA VAL A 221 1.05 -4.75 -3.15
C VAL A 221 1.24 -4.33 -1.68
N GLY A 222 0.74 -3.15 -1.30
CA GLY A 222 0.78 -2.57 0.04
C GLY A 222 0.04 -1.23 0.07
N ASP A 223 0.14 -0.53 1.19
CA ASP A 223 -0.43 0.79 1.40
C ASP A 223 0.19 1.85 0.47
N THR A 224 -0.56 2.93 0.22
CA THR A 224 -0.03 4.14 -0.43
C THR A 224 0.41 5.18 0.59
N HIS A 225 1.56 5.79 0.30
CA HIS A 225 2.23 6.76 1.16
C HIS A 225 2.85 7.87 0.30
N ASN A 226 3.20 9.00 0.92
CA ASN A 226 4.08 10.03 0.35
C ASN A 226 3.70 10.49 -1.07
N GLY A 227 2.43 10.84 -1.25
CA GLY A 227 1.86 11.22 -2.54
C GLY A 227 1.62 9.98 -3.40
N GLY A 228 0.85 9.03 -2.91
CA GLY A 228 0.33 7.89 -3.69
C GLY A 228 1.37 6.85 -4.13
N ARG A 229 2.59 6.89 -3.59
CA ARG A 229 3.65 5.90 -3.83
C ARG A 229 3.33 4.61 -3.10
N SER A 230 3.63 3.47 -3.71
CA SER A 230 3.43 2.16 -3.12
C SER A 230 4.52 1.20 -3.57
N VAL A 231 4.66 0.08 -2.87
CA VAL A 231 5.47 -1.05 -3.35
C VAL A 231 4.94 -1.53 -4.71
N VAL A 232 5.85 -1.81 -5.64
CA VAL A 232 5.52 -2.32 -6.98
C VAL A 232 6.26 -3.63 -7.21
N LEU A 233 5.54 -4.67 -7.61
CA LEU A 233 6.15 -5.91 -8.09
C LEU A 233 6.40 -5.79 -9.59
N ILE A 234 7.64 -5.98 -10.00
CA ILE A 234 8.12 -5.78 -11.36
C ILE A 234 8.49 -7.13 -11.94
N GLU A 235 8.00 -7.42 -13.14
CA GLU A 235 8.25 -8.65 -13.86
C GLU A 235 9.14 -8.38 -15.08
N PHE A 236 10.21 -9.16 -15.19
CA PHE A 236 11.16 -9.13 -16.29
C PHE A 236 11.13 -10.44 -17.07
N SER A 237 11.28 -10.33 -18.38
CA SER A 237 11.31 -11.48 -19.29
C SER A 237 12.50 -11.44 -20.26
N TRP A 238 13.16 -12.58 -20.40
CA TRP A 238 14.23 -12.79 -21.37
C TRP A 238 14.37 -14.28 -21.67
N GLU A 239 14.63 -14.66 -22.92
CA GLU A 239 14.86 -16.06 -23.33
C GLU A 239 13.81 -17.08 -22.78
N GLY A 240 12.54 -16.67 -22.69
CA GLY A 240 11.44 -17.49 -22.15
C GLY A 240 11.43 -17.65 -20.62
N ARG A 241 12.34 -16.99 -19.89
CA ARG A 241 12.36 -16.89 -18.43
C ARG A 241 11.55 -15.68 -17.98
N GLN A 242 10.94 -15.80 -16.80
CA GLN A 242 10.27 -14.72 -16.09
C GLN A 242 10.88 -14.61 -14.69
N THR A 243 11.19 -13.40 -14.24
CA THR A 243 11.69 -13.14 -12.88
C THR A 243 11.04 -11.91 -12.31
N LYS A 244 10.84 -11.92 -11.00
CA LYS A 244 10.18 -10.87 -10.24
C LYS A 244 11.19 -10.09 -9.41
N LEU A 245 10.95 -8.79 -9.27
CA LEU A 245 11.70 -7.89 -8.43
C LEU A 245 10.72 -6.98 -7.66
N VAL A 246 10.99 -6.70 -6.40
CA VAL A 246 10.14 -5.82 -5.58
C VAL A 246 10.77 -4.44 -5.54
N TYR A 247 10.12 -3.43 -6.11
CA TYR A 247 10.52 -2.03 -5.97
C TYR A 247 9.83 -1.40 -4.78
N LYS A 248 10.61 -0.75 -3.93
CA LYS A 248 10.13 0.00 -2.77
C LYS A 248 10.57 1.46 -2.91
N PRO A 249 9.64 2.44 -3.01
CA PRO A 249 9.97 3.85 -3.16
C PRO A 249 10.30 4.51 -1.81
N ARG A 250 11.23 3.90 -1.07
CA ARG A 250 11.77 4.41 0.20
C ARG A 250 13.19 3.91 0.42
N ASN A 251 13.94 4.56 1.31
CA ASN A 251 15.27 4.12 1.70
C ASN A 251 15.24 2.68 2.28
N LEU A 252 16.15 1.82 1.82
CA LEU A 252 16.26 0.42 2.24
C LEU A 252 17.51 0.11 3.06
N ALA A 253 18.25 1.12 3.54
CA ALA A 253 19.52 0.90 4.23
C ALA A 253 19.34 0.08 5.51
N LEU A 254 18.25 0.33 6.24
CA LEU A 254 17.87 -0.45 7.43
C LEU A 254 17.61 -1.92 7.08
N GLU A 255 16.89 -2.18 5.99
CA GLU A 255 16.60 -3.55 5.54
C GLU A 255 17.87 -4.24 5.05
N ALA A 256 18.72 -3.55 4.27
CA ALA A 256 19.99 -4.06 3.78
C ALA A 256 20.91 -4.47 4.94
N ALA A 257 21.07 -3.60 5.95
CA ALA A 257 21.85 -3.89 7.15
C ALA A 257 21.32 -5.13 7.89
N PHE A 258 19.99 -5.28 7.97
CA PHE A 258 19.38 -6.48 8.55
C PHE A 258 19.64 -7.74 7.74
N GLN A 259 19.46 -7.70 6.42
CA GLN A 259 19.72 -8.85 5.55
C GLN A 259 21.18 -9.28 5.61
N ASP A 260 22.12 -8.34 5.67
CA ASP A 260 23.54 -8.65 5.83
C ASP A 260 23.83 -9.29 7.19
N LEU A 261 23.25 -8.77 8.26
CA LEU A 261 23.35 -9.33 9.62
C LEU A 261 22.91 -10.81 9.68
N LEU A 262 21.84 -11.19 8.98
CA LEU A 262 21.34 -12.58 8.98
C LEU A 262 22.41 -13.58 8.49
N SER A 263 23.22 -13.16 7.52
CA SER A 263 24.27 -13.98 6.90
C SER A 263 25.64 -13.83 7.54
N ASP A 264 25.86 -12.80 8.37
CA ASP A 264 27.15 -12.53 9.01
C ASP A 264 27.54 -13.68 9.97
N PRO A 265 28.71 -14.31 9.80
CA PRO A 265 29.19 -15.36 10.70
C PRO A 265 29.30 -14.90 12.16
N ARG A 266 29.58 -13.61 12.41
CA ARG A 266 29.69 -13.01 13.74
C ARG A 266 28.34 -12.96 14.46
N ALA A 267 27.25 -12.79 13.71
CA ALA A 267 25.89 -12.83 14.27
C ALA A 267 25.46 -14.27 14.61
N ASN A 268 26.12 -15.27 14.01
CA ASN A 268 25.77 -16.68 14.08
C ASN A 268 26.89 -17.54 14.69
N ILE A 269 27.72 -17.01 15.58
CA ILE A 269 28.84 -17.76 16.17
C ILE A 269 28.31 -19.05 16.83
N GLY A 270 28.83 -20.20 16.39
CA GLY A 270 28.40 -21.52 16.84
C GLY A 270 27.08 -22.02 16.23
N LEU A 271 26.54 -21.33 15.22
CA LEU A 271 25.28 -21.61 14.53
C LEU A 271 25.44 -21.48 13.02
N SER A 272 24.55 -22.10 12.23
CA SER A 272 24.56 -21.95 10.77
C SER A 272 23.95 -20.59 10.36
N PRO A 273 24.48 -19.86 9.37
CA PRO A 273 23.87 -18.60 8.92
C PRO A 273 22.39 -18.72 8.55
N LEU A 274 21.62 -17.64 8.73
CA LEU A 274 20.25 -17.55 8.21
C LEU A 274 20.30 -17.00 6.78
N PRO A 275 19.36 -17.39 5.90
CA PRO A 275 19.33 -16.87 4.54
C PRO A 275 18.94 -15.40 4.55
N ARG A 276 19.47 -14.66 3.58
CA ARG A 276 19.17 -13.25 3.34
C ARG A 276 18.51 -13.05 2.00
N LEU A 277 17.71 -12.00 1.88
CA LEU A 277 17.27 -11.45 0.60
C LEU A 277 18.35 -10.53 0.05
N LYS A 278 18.52 -10.51 -1.28
CA LYS A 278 19.33 -9.46 -1.90
C LYS A 278 18.58 -8.14 -1.92
N ILE A 279 19.29 -7.06 -1.61
CA ILE A 279 18.76 -5.70 -1.63
C ILE A 279 19.75 -4.81 -2.39
N TRP A 280 19.21 -4.01 -3.30
CA TRP A 280 19.90 -2.85 -3.87
C TRP A 280 19.25 -1.60 -3.28
N CYS A 281 20.03 -0.76 -2.62
CA CYS A 281 19.54 0.42 -1.91
C CYS A 281 20.16 1.67 -2.51
N GLU A 282 19.31 2.59 -2.92
CA GLU A 282 19.66 3.97 -3.24
C GLU A 282 19.24 4.89 -2.07
N GLU A 283 19.41 6.20 -2.23
CA GLU A 283 19.14 7.16 -1.16
C GLU A 283 17.68 7.16 -0.70
N ASP A 284 16.72 7.10 -1.62
CA ASP A 284 15.29 7.24 -1.32
C ASP A 284 14.40 6.14 -1.96
N TYR A 285 15.00 5.09 -2.50
CA TYR A 285 14.31 3.91 -3.03
C TYR A 285 15.23 2.69 -3.05
N GLY A 286 14.69 1.54 -3.44
CA GLY A 286 15.51 0.39 -3.77
C GLY A 286 14.73 -0.80 -4.29
N TYR A 287 15.46 -1.88 -4.54
CA TYR A 287 14.93 -3.14 -5.04
C TYR A 287 15.25 -4.28 -4.08
N VAL A 288 14.29 -5.18 -3.90
CA VAL A 288 14.41 -6.37 -3.06
C VAL A 288 14.13 -7.60 -3.90
N GLU A 289 14.92 -8.65 -3.69
CA GLU A 289 14.71 -9.97 -4.29
C GLU A 289 13.30 -10.48 -3.98
N PHE A 290 12.56 -10.87 -5.02
CA PHE A 290 11.27 -11.51 -4.84
C PHE A 290 11.45 -12.97 -4.42
N ILE A 291 10.76 -13.38 -3.36
CA ILE A 291 10.75 -14.77 -2.90
C ILE A 291 9.34 -15.35 -2.93
N GLU A 292 9.17 -16.46 -3.66
CA GLU A 292 7.92 -17.21 -3.64
C GLU A 292 7.88 -18.14 -2.42
N GLY A 293 6.72 -18.20 -1.75
CA GLY A 293 6.51 -19.11 -0.63
C GLY A 293 6.54 -20.57 -1.08
N ALA A 294 7.06 -21.47 -0.25
CA ALA A 294 7.06 -22.90 -0.51
C ALA A 294 6.93 -23.70 0.79
N PRO A 295 6.08 -24.74 0.83
CA PRO A 295 5.94 -25.59 2.01
C PRO A 295 7.22 -26.39 2.27
N CYS A 296 7.36 -26.94 3.48
CA CYS A 296 8.39 -27.91 3.80
C CYS A 296 8.12 -29.26 3.10
N ASP A 297 9.17 -29.83 2.50
CA ASP A 297 9.06 -31.11 1.77
C ASP A 297 8.84 -32.32 2.68
N ASN A 298 9.35 -32.25 3.91
CA ASN A 298 9.33 -33.37 4.85
C ASN A 298 9.39 -32.91 6.31
N LYS A 299 9.29 -33.89 7.22
CA LYS A 299 9.27 -33.66 8.67
C LYS A 299 10.57 -33.03 9.19
N ASP A 300 11.72 -33.36 8.61
CA ASP A 300 13.01 -32.81 9.07
C ASP A 300 13.18 -31.36 8.64
N SER A 301 12.78 -31.03 7.41
CA SER A 301 12.67 -29.65 6.91
C SER A 301 11.73 -28.81 7.79
N LEU A 302 10.58 -29.36 8.19
CA LEU A 302 9.64 -28.68 9.08
C LEU A 302 10.20 -28.47 10.50
N GLN A 303 10.94 -29.44 11.04
CA GLN A 303 11.62 -29.27 12.32
C GLN A 303 12.75 -28.22 12.24
N ALA A 304 13.49 -28.21 11.13
CA ALA A 304 14.52 -27.21 10.86
C ALA A 304 13.89 -25.80 10.71
N PHE A 305 12.76 -25.68 10.01
CA PHE A 305 11.99 -24.44 9.91
C PHE A 305 11.72 -23.84 11.28
N TYR A 306 11.10 -24.59 12.19
CA TYR A 306 10.75 -24.01 13.49
C TYR A 306 11.97 -23.69 14.36
N ARG A 307 13.06 -24.45 14.25
CA ARG A 307 14.33 -24.08 14.89
C ARG A 307 14.86 -22.75 14.32
N ASN A 308 14.90 -22.60 13.00
CA ASN A 308 15.38 -21.39 12.33
C ASN A 308 14.46 -20.18 12.58
N ALA A 309 13.14 -20.38 12.59
CA ALA A 309 12.17 -19.35 12.94
C ALA A 309 12.37 -18.84 14.37
N GLY A 310 12.70 -19.72 15.32
CA GLY A 310 13.06 -19.33 16.68
C GLY A 310 14.31 -18.45 16.72
N ARG A 311 15.34 -18.81 15.94
CA ARG A 311 16.57 -18.02 15.83
C ARG A 311 16.32 -16.63 15.24
N LEU A 312 15.55 -16.57 14.15
CA LEU A 312 15.15 -15.32 13.53
C LEU A 312 14.38 -14.44 14.52
N ALA A 313 13.42 -15.00 15.26
CA ALA A 313 12.65 -14.26 16.26
C ALA A 313 13.53 -13.67 17.38
N ALA A 314 14.63 -14.34 17.76
CA ALA A 314 15.58 -13.78 18.71
C ALA A 314 16.32 -12.55 18.16
N LEU A 315 16.73 -12.58 16.89
CA LEU A 315 17.35 -11.44 16.22
C LEU A 315 16.38 -10.27 16.09
N LEU A 316 15.16 -10.54 15.62
CA LEU A 316 14.09 -9.53 15.50
C LEU A 316 13.75 -8.90 16.86
N HIS A 317 13.72 -9.69 17.92
CA HIS A 317 13.50 -9.18 19.27
C HIS A 317 14.61 -8.25 19.74
N VAL A 318 15.89 -8.63 19.56
CA VAL A 318 17.04 -7.79 19.93
C VAL A 318 17.06 -6.49 19.14
N LEU A 319 16.68 -6.54 17.86
CA LEU A 319 16.57 -5.37 16.99
C LEU A 319 15.27 -4.60 17.18
N GLY A 320 14.41 -4.95 18.13
CA GLY A 320 13.17 -4.20 18.40
C GLY A 320 12.21 -4.12 17.21
N TYR A 321 12.17 -5.16 16.37
CA TYR A 321 11.21 -5.29 15.28
C TYR A 321 9.77 -5.27 15.79
N THR A 322 8.88 -4.62 15.05
CA THR A 322 7.41 -4.65 15.23
C THR A 322 6.74 -5.01 13.90
N ASP A 323 5.42 -5.17 13.87
CA ASP A 323 4.67 -5.38 12.62
C ASP A 323 4.91 -6.76 11.93
N GLY A 324 5.20 -7.79 12.73
CA GLY A 324 5.43 -9.18 12.27
C GLY A 324 4.17 -9.94 11.86
N HIS A 325 3.27 -9.30 11.13
CA HIS A 325 2.05 -9.88 10.58
C HIS A 325 2.36 -10.87 9.46
N HIS A 326 1.44 -11.80 9.21
CA HIS A 326 1.63 -12.87 8.22
C HIS A 326 1.93 -12.40 6.79
N GLU A 327 1.61 -11.14 6.46
CA GLU A 327 1.84 -10.54 5.15
C GLU A 327 3.29 -10.07 4.96
N ASN A 328 3.98 -9.73 6.05
CA ASN A 328 5.37 -9.26 6.04
C ASN A 328 6.40 -10.41 6.11
N LEU A 329 5.93 -11.67 6.14
CA LEU A 329 6.77 -12.85 6.23
C LEU A 329 6.42 -13.92 5.20
N VAL A 330 7.46 -14.54 4.63
CA VAL A 330 7.33 -15.64 3.65
C VAL A 330 8.11 -16.85 4.13
N ALA A 331 7.41 -17.98 4.29
CA ALA A 331 8.00 -19.28 4.56
C ALA A 331 8.39 -19.94 3.23
N ARG A 332 9.64 -20.42 3.17
CA ARG A 332 10.16 -21.18 2.03
C ARG A 332 11.05 -22.30 2.55
N HIS A 333 10.57 -23.54 2.39
CA HIS A 333 11.21 -24.74 2.93
C HIS A 333 11.53 -24.57 4.44
N SER A 334 12.78 -24.76 4.85
CA SER A 334 13.24 -24.70 6.25
C SER A 334 13.52 -23.30 6.78
N HIS A 335 13.06 -22.25 6.11
CA HIS A 335 13.36 -20.86 6.49
C HIS A 335 12.15 -19.94 6.39
N LEU A 336 12.18 -18.90 7.22
CA LEU A 336 11.22 -17.81 7.24
C LEU A 336 11.97 -16.54 6.85
N TYR A 337 11.42 -15.79 5.91
CA TYR A 337 12.00 -14.57 5.36
C TYR A 337 11.15 -13.38 5.80
N VAL A 338 11.80 -12.34 6.29
CA VAL A 338 11.18 -11.04 6.54
C VAL A 338 11.30 -10.23 5.26
N ILE A 339 10.18 -9.95 4.61
CA ILE A 339 10.13 -9.21 3.34
C ILE A 339 9.90 -7.71 3.56
N ASP A 340 9.47 -7.32 4.75
CA ASP A 340 9.43 -5.93 5.20
C ASP A 340 10.05 -5.78 6.59
N ALA A 341 11.14 -5.01 6.66
CA ALA A 341 11.93 -4.80 7.86
C ALA A 341 12.06 -3.30 8.21
N GLU A 342 11.18 -2.45 7.67
CA GLU A 342 11.21 -1.00 7.91
C GLU A 342 10.95 -0.61 9.37
N THR A 343 10.30 -1.49 10.14
CA THR A 343 9.96 -1.31 11.55
C THR A 343 11.02 -1.88 12.51
N LEU A 344 12.23 -2.15 12.02
CA LEU A 344 13.36 -2.46 12.89
C LEU A 344 13.77 -1.24 13.72
N LEU A 345 14.26 -1.50 14.92
CA LEU A 345 14.73 -0.51 15.88
C LEU A 345 13.65 0.54 16.19
N THR A 346 12.39 0.10 16.21
CA THR A 346 11.24 0.98 16.48
C THR A 346 11.34 1.55 17.90
N PRO A 347 11.28 2.89 18.07
CA PRO A 347 11.29 3.52 19.39
C PRO A 347 10.22 2.92 20.30
N ILE A 348 10.56 2.66 21.56
CA ILE A 348 9.57 2.23 22.55
C ILE A 348 8.74 3.47 22.90
N GLU A 349 7.47 3.46 22.51
CA GLU A 349 6.54 4.53 22.88
C GLU A 349 6.43 4.62 24.41
N LYS A 350 6.50 5.84 24.95
CA LYS A 350 6.21 6.02 26.37
C LYS A 350 4.74 5.65 26.65
N PRO A 351 4.43 4.90 27.72
CA PRO A 351 3.07 4.44 28.06
C PRO A 351 1.98 5.52 28.12
N ALA A 352 2.37 6.79 28.25
CA ALA A 352 1.49 7.95 28.32
C ALA A 352 0.59 8.13 27.08
N LEU A 353 0.97 7.58 25.91
CA LEU A 353 0.21 7.69 24.66
C LEU A 353 -0.90 6.64 24.51
N ARG A 354 -0.99 5.64 25.40
CA ARG A 354 -1.92 4.51 25.27
C ARG A 354 -3.07 4.60 26.27
N ARG A 355 -4.31 4.74 25.76
CA ARG A 355 -5.54 4.74 26.59
C ARG A 355 -5.81 3.34 27.17
N PRO A 356 -6.12 3.21 28.47
CA PRO A 356 -6.76 2.01 29.02
C PRO A 356 -8.16 1.81 28.40
N ARG A 357 -8.67 0.57 28.38
CA ARG A 357 -10.07 0.32 28.04
C ARG A 357 -10.96 0.86 29.17
N ALA A 358 -12.19 1.24 28.84
CA ALA A 358 -13.18 1.63 29.85
C ALA A 358 -13.40 0.46 30.83
N GLY A 359 -13.06 0.66 32.11
CA GLY A 359 -13.16 -0.34 33.17
C GLY A 359 -11.83 -0.90 33.69
N ASP A 360 -10.71 -0.66 32.99
CA ASP A 360 -9.39 -1.04 33.51
C ASP A 360 -8.91 -0.04 34.56
N SER A 361 -8.37 -0.52 35.67
CA SER A 361 -7.59 0.35 36.57
C SER A 361 -6.35 0.82 35.80
N LEU A 362 -6.19 2.14 35.66
CA LEU A 362 -5.16 2.83 34.86
C LEU A 362 -3.76 2.18 34.99
N GLY A 363 -3.39 1.75 36.20
CA GLY A 363 -2.09 1.15 36.48
C GLY A 363 -1.90 -0.29 35.96
N ALA A 364 -2.91 -1.16 36.01
CA ALA A 364 -2.73 -2.58 35.70
C ALA A 364 -2.63 -2.84 34.19
N ALA A 365 -3.48 -2.18 33.38
CA ALA A 365 -3.42 -2.28 31.93
C ALA A 365 -2.15 -1.63 31.36
N GLN A 366 -1.76 -0.43 31.84
CA GLN A 366 -0.51 0.21 31.41
C GLN A 366 0.72 -0.62 31.77
N THR A 367 0.75 -1.24 32.95
CA THR A 367 1.86 -2.13 33.35
C THR A 367 1.91 -3.39 32.48
N ALA A 368 0.78 -4.01 32.17
CA ALA A 368 0.73 -5.20 31.32
C ALA A 368 1.22 -4.91 29.88
N TRP A 369 0.82 -3.79 29.28
CA TRP A 369 1.26 -3.41 27.94
C TRP A 369 2.73 -2.97 27.89
N SER A 370 3.21 -2.24 28.90
CA SER A 370 4.63 -1.93 29.02
C SER A 370 5.49 -3.20 29.13
N LEU A 371 4.97 -4.27 29.72
CA LEU A 371 5.66 -5.57 29.72
C LEU A 371 5.68 -6.19 28.32
N PHE A 372 4.58 -6.15 27.56
CA PHE A 372 4.55 -6.61 26.16
C PHE A 372 5.61 -5.94 25.31
N ASP A 373 5.76 -4.61 25.41
CA ASP A 373 6.73 -3.82 24.65
C ASP A 373 8.20 -4.19 24.97
N THR A 374 8.47 -4.83 26.11
CA THR A 374 9.82 -5.27 26.51
C THR A 374 10.10 -6.75 26.23
N THR A 375 9.13 -7.48 25.66
CA THR A 375 9.26 -8.92 25.39
C THR A 375 9.26 -9.21 23.90
N VAL A 376 9.51 -10.48 23.55
CA VAL A 376 9.40 -10.96 22.17
C VAL A 376 7.99 -10.76 21.58
N ALA A 377 6.97 -10.57 22.40
CA ALA A 377 5.60 -10.36 21.91
C ALA A 377 5.43 -9.04 21.13
N ARG A 378 6.30 -8.04 21.38
CA ARG A 378 6.35 -6.79 20.61
C ARG A 378 6.59 -7.00 19.11
N THR A 379 7.18 -8.13 18.72
CA THR A 379 7.41 -8.43 17.30
C THR A 379 6.13 -8.80 16.57
N GLU A 380 5.01 -9.04 17.27
CA GLU A 380 3.71 -9.41 16.69
C GLU A 380 3.71 -10.71 15.85
N LEU A 381 4.80 -11.49 15.95
CA LEU A 381 4.94 -12.79 15.27
C LEU A 381 4.04 -13.88 15.87
N PHE A 382 3.61 -13.70 17.12
CA PHE A 382 2.94 -14.70 17.92
C PHE A 382 1.42 -14.49 17.95
N PRO A 383 0.65 -15.57 18.17
CA PRO A 383 -0.80 -15.52 18.19
C PRO A 383 -1.38 -14.38 19.02
N ALA A 384 -2.16 -13.51 18.36
CA ALA A 384 -2.82 -12.37 18.99
C ALA A 384 -4.15 -12.10 18.29
N TRP A 385 -5.26 -12.50 18.94
CA TRP A 385 -6.59 -12.32 18.40
C TRP A 385 -7.04 -10.86 18.42
N THR A 386 -7.41 -10.36 17.25
CA THR A 386 -8.04 -9.06 17.07
C THR A 386 -9.48 -9.25 16.61
N LEU A 387 -10.39 -8.43 17.13
CA LEU A 387 -11.76 -8.40 16.66
C LEU A 387 -11.83 -7.55 15.38
N LEU A 388 -12.23 -8.16 14.28
CA LEU A 388 -12.35 -7.52 12.97
C LEU A 388 -13.81 -7.41 12.51
N GLY A 389 -14.08 -6.34 11.77
CA GLY A 389 -15.38 -6.09 11.13
C GLY A 389 -16.52 -5.72 12.09
N PRO A 390 -17.71 -5.38 11.53
CA PRO A 390 -18.91 -5.06 12.31
C PRO A 390 -19.37 -6.23 13.19
N ALA A 391 -19.16 -7.46 12.71
CA ALA A 391 -19.50 -8.69 13.41
C ALA A 391 -18.54 -9.03 14.57
N ARG A 392 -17.41 -8.30 14.71
CA ARG A 392 -16.38 -8.52 15.74
C ARG A 392 -15.87 -9.97 15.75
N GLU A 393 -15.57 -10.52 14.58
CA GLU A 393 -14.98 -11.85 14.48
C GLU A 393 -13.54 -11.82 15.01
N ALA A 394 -13.19 -12.78 15.87
CA ALA A 394 -11.84 -12.91 16.39
C ALA A 394 -10.95 -13.59 15.35
N ILE A 395 -10.01 -12.85 14.79
CA ILE A 395 -9.06 -13.32 13.77
C ILE A 395 -7.64 -13.10 14.29
N ASP A 396 -6.76 -14.04 13.97
CA ASP A 396 -5.33 -13.95 14.23
C ASP A 396 -4.58 -13.68 12.92
N THR A 397 -3.91 -12.54 12.84
CA THR A 397 -3.12 -12.11 11.67
C THR A 397 -1.61 -12.22 11.91
N SER A 398 -1.18 -12.82 13.02
CA SER A 398 0.24 -13.03 13.34
C SER A 398 0.86 -14.09 12.44
N ALA A 399 2.18 -13.99 12.24
CA ALA A 399 2.93 -14.92 11.39
C ALA A 399 2.79 -16.39 11.80
N PHE A 400 2.79 -16.69 13.11
CA PHE A 400 2.73 -18.05 13.64
C PHE A 400 1.35 -18.47 14.14
N GLY A 401 0.39 -17.56 14.25
CA GLY A 401 -0.96 -17.85 14.75
C GLY A 401 -2.03 -17.97 13.68
N ILE A 402 -1.84 -17.33 12.51
CA ILE A 402 -2.78 -17.45 11.39
C ILE A 402 -3.03 -18.91 11.00
N GLU A 403 -4.22 -19.24 10.54
CA GLU A 403 -4.50 -20.59 10.01
C GLU A 403 -4.08 -20.68 8.52
N PRO A 404 -3.53 -21.82 8.06
CA PRO A 404 -3.19 -22.03 6.64
C PRO A 404 -4.42 -22.05 5.74
N GLN A 405 -5.58 -22.37 6.31
CA GLN A 405 -6.82 -22.48 5.58
C GLN A 405 -7.23 -21.11 5.05
N GLU A 406 -7.59 -21.09 3.78
CA GLU A 406 -8.22 -19.93 3.20
C GLU A 406 -9.59 -19.77 3.84
N TRP A 407 -9.81 -18.64 4.49
CA TRP A 407 -11.14 -18.27 4.94
C TRP A 407 -11.76 -17.29 3.95
N PRO A 408 -13.08 -17.35 3.75
CA PRO A 408 -13.78 -16.29 3.05
C PRO A 408 -13.68 -15.01 3.90
N ARG A 409 -13.26 -13.91 3.30
CA ARG A 409 -13.39 -12.60 3.95
C ARG A 409 -14.76 -12.02 3.62
N GLN A 410 -15.38 -11.42 4.64
CA GLN A 410 -16.43 -10.44 4.41
C GLN A 410 -15.78 -9.08 4.15
N PHE A 411 -16.12 -8.46 3.02
CA PHE A 411 -15.63 -7.15 2.67
C PHE A 411 -16.71 -6.35 1.93
N PRO A 412 -16.69 -5.01 2.01
CA PRO A 412 -17.57 -4.19 1.16
C PRO A 412 -17.23 -4.40 -0.31
N GLY A 413 -18.21 -4.79 -1.12
CA GLY A 413 -18.06 -4.99 -2.56
C GLY A 413 -19.34 -4.61 -3.32
N TRP A 414 -19.43 -5.06 -4.56
CA TRP A 414 -20.49 -4.67 -5.50
C TRP A 414 -21.16 -5.91 -6.07
N ARG A 415 -22.48 -5.86 -6.20
CA ARG A 415 -23.28 -6.86 -6.92
C ARG A 415 -23.83 -6.24 -8.20
N SER A 416 -24.08 -7.06 -9.22
CA SER A 416 -24.70 -6.63 -10.48
C SER A 416 -23.92 -5.46 -11.11
N ILE A 417 -22.59 -5.58 -11.10
CA ILE A 417 -21.67 -4.52 -11.49
C ILE A 417 -22.01 -4.01 -12.89
N ASN A 418 -22.08 -2.69 -13.04
CA ASN A 418 -22.36 -1.98 -14.30
C ASN A 418 -23.73 -2.28 -14.93
N THR A 419 -24.76 -2.43 -14.07
CA THR A 419 -26.15 -2.62 -14.48
C THR A 419 -27.09 -1.72 -13.68
N ASP A 420 -28.36 -1.65 -14.07
CA ASP A 420 -29.39 -0.89 -13.34
C ASP A 420 -29.60 -1.42 -11.90
N ASP A 421 -29.35 -2.70 -11.67
CA ASP A 421 -29.47 -3.36 -10.36
C ASP A 421 -28.18 -3.25 -9.52
N MET A 422 -27.17 -2.48 -9.97
CA MET A 422 -25.92 -2.34 -9.24
C MET A 422 -26.15 -1.77 -7.84
N VAL A 423 -25.48 -2.38 -6.86
CA VAL A 423 -25.56 -1.97 -5.45
C VAL A 423 -24.30 -2.37 -4.68
N ARG A 424 -23.89 -1.52 -3.75
CA ARG A 424 -22.83 -1.82 -2.79
C ARG A 424 -23.37 -2.72 -1.67
N THR A 425 -22.68 -3.82 -1.39
CA THR A 425 -23.10 -4.81 -0.39
C THR A 425 -21.91 -5.45 0.31
N VAL A 426 -22.15 -6.30 1.32
CA VAL A 426 -21.11 -7.13 1.92
C VAL A 426 -20.95 -8.38 1.06
N MET A 427 -19.78 -8.52 0.46
CA MET A 427 -19.41 -9.69 -0.32
C MET A 427 -18.68 -10.68 0.58
N THR A 428 -18.95 -11.96 0.37
CA THR A 428 -18.21 -13.06 0.98
C THR A 428 -17.36 -13.69 -0.12
N GLY A 429 -16.04 -13.55 -0.03
CA GLY A 429 -15.12 -14.03 -1.05
C GLY A 429 -13.69 -13.65 -0.75
N GLY A 430 -12.78 -13.93 -1.68
CA GLY A 430 -11.35 -13.69 -1.48
C GLY A 430 -10.78 -14.69 -0.48
N LEU A 431 -9.86 -15.51 -0.96
CA LEU A 431 -9.16 -16.49 -0.15
C LEU A 431 -7.91 -15.81 0.42
N VAL A 432 -7.87 -15.59 1.73
CA VAL A 432 -6.65 -15.09 2.37
C VAL A 432 -5.64 -16.23 2.39
N ARG A 433 -4.61 -16.12 1.54
CA ARG A 433 -3.47 -17.03 1.56
C ARG A 433 -2.37 -16.44 2.43
N THR A 434 -2.12 -17.08 3.56
CA THR A 434 -0.90 -16.79 4.30
C THR A 434 0.31 -17.37 3.57
N LYS A 435 1.38 -16.58 3.48
CA LYS A 435 2.68 -17.03 3.00
C LYS A 435 3.65 -17.29 4.16
N SER A 436 3.31 -16.97 5.41
CA SER A 436 4.20 -17.06 6.57
C SER A 436 4.35 -18.47 7.14
N LEU A 437 3.53 -19.43 6.70
CA LEU A 437 3.51 -20.78 7.23
C LEU A 437 4.18 -21.79 6.29
N PRO A 438 4.95 -22.76 6.83
CA PRO A 438 5.73 -23.71 6.03
C PRO A 438 4.90 -24.93 5.58
N VAL A 439 3.59 -24.79 5.45
CA VAL A 439 2.66 -25.90 5.14
C VAL A 439 1.62 -25.48 4.12
N THR A 440 1.04 -26.48 3.47
CA THR A 440 -0.07 -26.35 2.54
C THR A 440 -1.38 -26.02 3.26
N THR A 441 -2.35 -25.47 2.51
CA THR A 441 -3.62 -24.93 3.02
C THR A 441 -4.56 -25.99 3.60
N ASP A 442 -4.36 -27.27 3.27
CA ASP A 442 -5.13 -28.41 3.77
C ASP A 442 -4.75 -28.82 5.22
N ARG A 443 -3.65 -28.27 5.75
CA ARG A 443 -3.17 -28.59 7.09
C ARG A 443 -3.58 -27.52 8.11
N LYS A 444 -3.76 -27.93 9.37
CA LYS A 444 -3.86 -26.99 10.49
C LYS A 444 -2.51 -26.39 10.83
N ASN A 445 -2.50 -25.20 11.42
CA ASN A 445 -1.28 -24.56 11.89
C ASN A 445 -0.46 -25.49 12.81
N PRO A 446 0.78 -25.88 12.45
CA PRO A 446 1.57 -26.82 13.23
C PRO A 446 2.45 -26.17 14.30
N PHE A 447 2.43 -24.84 14.46
CA PHE A 447 3.34 -24.10 15.35
C PHE A 447 3.31 -24.63 16.78
N PHE A 448 2.12 -24.82 17.35
CA PHE A 448 1.98 -25.30 18.74
C PHE A 448 2.69 -26.64 18.95
N ARG A 449 2.66 -27.55 17.98
CA ARG A 449 3.32 -28.87 18.06
C ARG A 449 4.85 -28.77 18.03
N HIS A 450 5.39 -27.72 17.41
CA HIS A 450 6.82 -27.50 17.22
C HIS A 450 7.41 -26.41 18.13
N ARG A 451 6.62 -25.84 19.05
CA ARG A 451 7.04 -24.77 19.98
C ARG A 451 8.34 -25.06 20.74
N LYS A 452 8.61 -26.33 21.10
CA LYS A 452 9.87 -26.71 21.78
C LYS A 452 11.10 -26.49 20.89
N LEU A 453 10.98 -26.77 19.59
CA LEU A 453 12.04 -26.55 18.60
C LEU A 453 12.26 -25.06 18.36
N PHE A 454 11.18 -24.31 18.26
CA PHE A 454 11.23 -22.85 18.21
C PHE A 454 11.95 -22.26 19.42
N MET A 455 11.55 -22.64 20.63
CA MET A 455 12.20 -22.19 21.87
C MET A 455 13.67 -22.59 21.94
N ALA A 456 14.04 -23.77 21.43
CA ALA A 456 15.43 -24.21 21.38
C ALA A 456 16.27 -23.33 20.44
N GLY A 457 15.75 -23.02 19.24
CA GLY A 457 16.40 -22.11 18.31
C GLY A 457 16.53 -20.69 18.85
N PHE A 458 15.45 -20.15 19.42
CA PHE A 458 15.44 -18.84 20.07
C PHE A 458 16.50 -18.76 21.17
N ARG A 459 16.52 -19.74 22.09
CA ARG A 459 17.50 -19.80 23.17
C ARG A 459 18.93 -19.87 22.66
N ALA A 460 19.20 -20.72 21.66
CA ALA A 460 20.54 -20.88 21.11
C ALA A 460 21.06 -19.56 20.52
N GLN A 461 20.21 -18.84 19.78
CA GLN A 461 20.57 -17.53 19.23
C GLN A 461 20.81 -16.49 20.33
N CYS A 462 19.92 -16.38 21.32
CA CYS A 462 20.13 -15.48 22.47
C CYS A 462 21.42 -15.80 23.23
N GLN A 463 21.73 -17.07 23.46
CA GLN A 463 22.96 -17.49 24.13
C GLN A 463 24.20 -17.10 23.33
N SER A 464 24.19 -17.28 22.01
CA SER A 464 25.28 -16.85 21.14
C SER A 464 25.49 -15.33 21.21
N ILE A 465 24.41 -14.54 21.16
CA ILE A 465 24.49 -13.07 21.30
C ILE A 465 25.07 -12.67 22.66
N ILE A 466 24.57 -13.27 23.75
CA ILE A 466 25.00 -12.95 25.12
C ILE A 466 26.47 -13.31 25.34
N ALA A 467 26.92 -14.45 24.83
CA ALA A 467 28.32 -14.89 24.94
C ALA A 467 29.27 -14.00 24.13
N ASN A 468 28.79 -13.35 23.07
CA ASN A 468 29.59 -12.56 22.14
C ASN A 468 29.21 -11.06 22.13
N LYS A 469 28.70 -10.52 23.23
CA LYS A 469 28.27 -9.11 23.33
C LYS A 469 29.26 -8.07 22.78
N PRO A 470 30.58 -8.17 23.01
CA PRO A 470 31.53 -7.20 22.45
C PRO A 470 31.51 -7.15 20.91
N VAL A 471 31.23 -8.26 20.25
CA VAL A 471 31.10 -8.34 18.78
C VAL A 471 29.85 -7.60 18.28
N TRP A 472 28.83 -7.47 19.11
CA TRP A 472 27.60 -6.75 18.79
C TRP A 472 27.71 -5.25 19.08
N LEU A 473 28.29 -4.90 20.23
CA LEU A 473 28.24 -3.55 20.81
C LEU A 473 29.53 -2.73 20.64
N GLY A 474 30.63 -3.33 20.17
CA GLY A 474 31.91 -2.64 20.00
C GLY A 474 31.88 -1.52 18.95
N GLU A 475 32.99 -0.80 18.85
CA GLU A 475 33.17 0.29 17.87
C GLU A 475 33.10 -0.21 16.41
N ASP A 476 33.51 -1.45 16.15
CA ASP A 476 33.33 -2.17 14.87
C ASP A 476 32.24 -3.27 14.98
N GLY A 477 31.34 -3.10 15.94
CA GLY A 477 30.32 -4.07 16.29
C GLY A 477 29.20 -4.17 15.25
N LEU A 478 28.47 -5.29 15.27
CA LEU A 478 27.37 -5.56 14.32
C LEU A 478 26.28 -4.48 14.31
N LEU A 479 26.00 -3.84 15.45
CA LEU A 479 24.97 -2.81 15.52
C LEU A 479 25.36 -1.48 14.86
N GLN A 480 26.65 -1.27 14.54
CA GLN A 480 27.11 -0.04 13.90
C GLN A 480 26.59 0.11 12.47
N ALA A 481 26.31 -1.00 11.78
CA ALA A 481 25.71 -1.00 10.44
C ALA A 481 24.33 -0.33 10.40
N PHE A 482 23.66 -0.21 11.55
CA PHE A 482 22.34 0.42 11.66
C PHE A 482 22.42 1.92 11.95
N ASN A 483 23.58 2.46 12.32
CA ASN A 483 23.72 3.86 12.70
C ASN A 483 23.37 4.78 11.51
N GLY A 484 22.50 5.77 11.72
CA GLY A 484 22.05 6.69 10.67
C GLY A 484 21.02 6.11 9.69
N CYS A 485 20.68 4.82 9.79
CA CYS A 485 19.61 4.24 8.98
C CYS A 485 18.25 4.86 9.36
N LYS A 486 17.35 4.96 8.39
CA LYS A 486 15.97 5.41 8.61
C LYS A 486 15.05 4.21 8.83
N GLY A 487 14.25 4.24 9.88
CA GLY A 487 13.19 3.27 10.16
C GLY A 487 11.82 3.94 10.18
N ARG A 488 10.76 3.14 10.05
CA ARG A 488 9.37 3.56 10.16
C ARG A 488 8.90 3.46 11.61
N ALA A 489 8.23 4.50 12.07
CA ALA A 489 7.54 4.54 13.35
C ALA A 489 6.03 4.38 13.13
N VAL A 490 5.49 3.24 13.54
CA VAL A 490 4.05 2.96 13.44
C VAL A 490 3.32 3.56 14.65
N ILE A 491 2.88 4.80 14.51
CA ILE A 491 2.11 5.53 15.55
C ILE A 491 0.72 4.93 15.76
N ARG A 492 0.15 4.37 14.70
CA ARG A 492 -1.21 3.84 14.68
C ARG A 492 -1.30 2.72 13.66
N ALA A 493 -2.05 1.67 14.00
CA ALA A 493 -2.31 0.57 13.08
C ALA A 493 -2.96 1.08 11.78
N THR A 494 -2.39 0.71 10.63
CA THR A 494 -2.86 1.05 9.27
C THR A 494 -4.37 0.92 9.11
N ARG A 495 -4.97 -0.15 9.66
CA ARG A 495 -6.42 -0.41 9.55
C ARG A 495 -7.30 0.75 10.04
N ILE A 496 -6.82 1.57 10.98
CA ILE A 496 -7.58 2.72 11.46
C ILE A 496 -7.60 3.79 10.37
N TYR A 497 -6.46 4.08 9.75
CA TYR A 497 -6.38 4.99 8.62
C TYR A 497 -7.19 4.48 7.43
N ALA A 498 -7.06 3.20 7.05
CA ALA A 498 -7.85 2.62 5.98
C ALA A 498 -9.37 2.76 6.21
N ALA A 499 -9.84 2.59 7.45
CA ALA A 499 -11.25 2.79 7.79
C ALA A 499 -11.68 4.27 7.69
N LEU A 500 -10.80 5.21 8.02
CA LEU A 500 -11.05 6.64 7.85
C LEU A 500 -11.06 7.04 6.38
N THR A 501 -10.14 6.52 5.55
CA THR A 501 -10.13 6.72 4.10
C THR A 501 -11.44 6.25 3.47
N GLN A 502 -11.93 5.06 3.85
CA GLN A 502 -13.25 4.58 3.38
C GLN A 502 -14.39 5.51 3.77
N ARG A 503 -14.32 6.15 4.94
CA ARG A 503 -15.32 7.13 5.39
C ARG A 503 -15.17 8.48 4.70
N GLN A 504 -13.97 8.92 4.35
CA GLN A 504 -13.73 10.15 3.58
C GLN A 504 -14.24 10.06 2.14
N LEU A 505 -14.49 8.83 1.66
CA LEU A 505 -15.03 8.55 0.33
C LEU A 505 -16.53 8.20 0.36
N THR A 506 -17.24 8.37 1.49
CA THR A 506 -18.71 8.29 1.47
C THR A 506 -19.28 9.49 0.72
N ALA A 507 -20.46 9.32 0.13
CA ALA A 507 -21.12 10.39 -0.61
C ALA A 507 -21.31 11.65 0.26
N GLU A 508 -21.73 11.51 1.54
CA GLU A 508 -21.82 12.61 2.50
C GLU A 508 -20.48 13.34 2.71
N ALA A 509 -19.39 12.61 2.90
CA ALA A 509 -18.07 13.21 3.10
C ALA A 509 -17.56 13.94 1.85
N LEU A 510 -17.96 13.52 0.66
CA LEU A 510 -17.54 14.11 -0.62
C LEU A 510 -18.30 15.40 -0.99
N ARG A 511 -19.36 15.77 -0.26
CA ARG A 511 -20.16 16.98 -0.54
C ARG A 511 -19.48 18.29 -0.17
N SER A 512 -18.51 18.26 0.75
CA SER A 512 -17.73 19.46 1.08
C SER A 512 -16.38 19.12 1.73
N GLU A 513 -15.41 20.01 1.58
CA GLU A 513 -14.10 19.89 2.26
C GLU A 513 -14.26 19.81 3.79
N GLN A 514 -15.26 20.50 4.35
CA GLN A 514 -15.55 20.43 5.78
C GLN A 514 -16.06 19.04 6.18
N SER A 515 -17.04 18.49 5.46
CA SER A 515 -17.57 17.15 5.70
C SER A 515 -16.48 16.08 5.59
N GLN A 516 -15.57 16.21 4.62
CA GLN A 516 -14.43 15.31 4.51
C GLN A 516 -13.46 15.46 5.68
N ALA A 517 -13.17 16.68 6.12
CA ALA A 517 -12.30 16.93 7.26
C ALA A 517 -12.89 16.42 8.59
N ASP A 518 -14.20 16.51 8.78
CA ASP A 518 -14.90 16.06 9.99
C ASP A 518 -14.74 14.54 10.22
N VAL A 519 -14.59 13.77 9.14
CA VAL A 519 -14.29 12.33 9.22
C VAL A 519 -12.99 12.06 9.98
N LEU A 520 -12.02 12.98 9.92
CA LEU A 520 -10.69 12.85 10.53
C LEU A 520 -10.63 13.33 11.99
N HIS A 521 -11.67 13.98 12.50
CA HIS A 521 -11.76 14.43 13.90
C HIS A 521 -11.47 13.32 14.96
N PRO A 522 -11.79 12.02 14.73
CA PRO A 522 -11.39 10.96 15.66
C PRO A 522 -9.88 10.82 15.90
N LEU A 523 -9.03 11.28 14.96
CA LEU A 523 -7.57 11.28 15.15
C LEU A 523 -7.16 12.19 16.32
N GLU A 524 -7.85 13.31 16.51
CA GLU A 524 -7.60 14.25 17.62
C GLU A 524 -7.99 13.64 18.97
N ARG A 525 -9.07 12.86 19.01
CA ARG A 525 -9.61 12.29 20.26
C ARG A 525 -8.67 11.29 20.93
N LEU A 526 -7.77 10.69 20.15
CA LEU A 526 -6.73 9.78 20.65
C LEU A 526 -5.60 10.54 21.36
N PHE A 527 -5.34 11.79 20.95
CA PHE A 527 -4.33 12.65 21.53
C PHE A 527 -4.89 13.70 22.51
N ALA A 528 -6.22 13.80 22.66
CA ALA A 528 -6.87 14.77 23.53
C ALA A 528 -6.27 14.90 24.96
N PRO A 529 -5.83 13.83 25.65
CA PRO A 529 -5.19 13.96 26.97
C PRO A 529 -3.77 14.56 26.94
N LEU A 530 -3.16 14.67 25.76
CA LEU A 530 -1.80 15.12 25.52
C LEU A 530 -1.76 16.30 24.52
N ALA A 531 -2.91 16.88 24.20
CA ALA A 531 -3.06 17.91 23.16
C ALA A 531 -2.24 19.17 23.45
N ASP A 532 -2.01 19.48 24.74
CA ASP A 532 -1.17 20.62 25.17
C ASP A 532 0.32 20.42 24.88
N ARG A 533 0.75 19.20 24.48
CA ARG A 533 2.12 18.97 24.04
C ARG A 533 2.26 19.28 22.55
N GLN A 534 3.12 20.26 22.24
CA GLN A 534 3.36 20.74 20.88
C GLN A 534 3.86 19.64 19.92
N ASP A 535 4.61 18.65 20.43
CA ASP A 535 5.08 17.49 19.68
C ASP A 535 3.94 16.58 19.22
N VAL A 536 2.93 16.38 20.08
CA VAL A 536 1.73 15.59 19.78
C VAL A 536 0.78 16.30 18.82
N SER A 537 0.59 17.62 18.96
CA SER A 537 -0.22 18.40 18.01
C SER A 537 0.37 18.33 16.59
N SER A 538 1.68 18.49 16.46
CA SER A 538 2.39 18.46 15.18
C SER A 538 2.32 17.09 14.48
N LEU A 539 2.19 16.01 15.26
CA LEU A 539 1.99 14.65 14.76
C LEU A 539 0.57 14.47 14.20
N CYS A 540 -0.44 14.92 14.95
CA CYS A 540 -1.84 14.83 14.52
C CYS A 540 -2.11 15.66 13.26
N ASP A 541 -1.53 16.86 13.16
CA ASP A 541 -1.65 17.70 11.96
C ASP A 541 -1.01 17.03 10.74
N SER A 542 0.10 16.32 10.95
CA SER A 542 0.75 15.52 9.89
C SER A 542 -0.09 14.31 9.46
N GLU A 543 -0.71 13.58 10.40
CA GLU A 543 -1.64 12.49 10.06
C GLU A 543 -2.78 13.01 9.16
N LYS A 544 -3.42 14.12 9.56
CA LYS A 544 -4.54 14.71 8.82
C LYS A 544 -4.13 15.19 7.44
N LEU A 545 -2.95 15.81 7.30
CA LEU A 545 -2.46 16.30 6.02
C LEU A 545 -2.27 15.14 5.02
N GLN A 546 -1.65 14.05 5.45
CA GLN A 546 -1.47 12.85 4.61
C GLN A 546 -2.83 12.20 4.27
N MET A 547 -3.73 12.07 5.25
CA MET A 547 -5.08 11.51 5.05
C MET A 547 -5.97 12.36 4.12
N ARG A 548 -5.76 13.69 4.02
CA ARG A 548 -6.47 14.54 3.05
C ARG A 548 -6.10 14.22 1.60
N GLN A 549 -4.92 13.65 1.40
CA GLN A 549 -4.44 13.12 0.12
C GLN A 549 -4.80 11.63 -0.06
N LEU A 550 -5.54 11.06 0.90
CA LEU A 550 -5.93 9.65 0.97
C LEU A 550 -4.76 8.67 1.14
N ASP A 551 -3.58 9.16 1.53
CA ASP A 551 -2.44 8.33 1.89
C ASP A 551 -2.53 7.85 3.34
N ILE A 552 -2.02 6.64 3.57
CA ILE A 552 -1.82 6.13 4.92
C ILE A 552 -0.64 6.88 5.54
N PRO A 553 -0.79 7.54 6.70
CA PRO A 553 0.29 8.31 7.30
C PRO A 553 1.54 7.48 7.62
N VAL A 554 2.70 8.03 7.26
CA VAL A 554 4.02 7.48 7.57
C VAL A 554 4.82 8.47 8.41
N PHE A 555 5.58 7.93 9.35
CA PHE A 555 6.51 8.64 10.19
C PHE A 555 7.81 7.85 10.23
N THR A 556 8.94 8.54 10.22
CA THR A 556 10.26 7.90 10.25
C THR A 556 11.09 8.40 11.41
N HIS A 557 12.08 7.59 11.79
CA HIS A 557 13.11 7.96 12.74
C HIS A 557 14.48 7.62 12.15
N THR A 558 15.49 8.40 12.54
CA THR A 558 16.88 8.05 12.24
C THR A 558 17.43 7.27 13.43
N VAL A 559 17.93 6.07 13.19
CA VAL A 559 18.64 5.28 14.20
C VAL A 559 19.83 6.09 14.69
N SER A 560 19.99 6.20 16.02
CA SER A 560 20.91 7.08 16.78
C SER A 560 20.43 8.49 17.09
N GLN A 561 19.23 8.87 16.66
CA GLN A 561 18.59 10.13 17.03
C GLN A 561 17.31 9.91 17.86
N THR A 562 16.90 10.93 18.63
CA THR A 562 15.70 10.90 19.49
C THR A 562 14.53 11.72 18.91
N ALA A 563 14.65 12.19 17.67
CA ALA A 563 13.63 12.94 16.98
C ALA A 563 12.96 12.07 15.90
N PHE A 564 11.65 12.23 15.73
CA PHE A 564 10.99 11.76 14.51
C PHE A 564 11.26 12.72 13.37
N GLY A 565 11.61 12.16 12.23
CA GLY A 565 11.58 12.84 10.94
C GLY A 565 10.18 12.71 10.33
N ARG A 566 9.78 13.74 9.57
CA ARG A 566 8.76 13.55 8.53
C ARG A 566 9.46 12.99 7.31
N GLU A 567 8.80 12.11 6.57
CA GLU A 567 9.38 11.61 5.33
C GLU A 567 9.37 12.65 4.19
N TRP A 568 8.92 13.90 4.43
CA TRP A 568 9.12 15.04 3.53
C TRP A 568 9.04 16.44 4.21
N ASP A 569 10.02 17.29 3.87
CA ASP A 569 9.98 18.76 3.75
C ASP A 569 10.62 19.05 2.38
N LEU A 570 9.81 19.44 1.39
CA LEU A 570 10.26 19.62 0.00
C LEU A 570 10.51 21.07 -0.40
N SER A 571 10.55 21.98 0.57
CA SER A 571 10.67 23.41 0.31
C SER A 571 12.11 23.89 0.05
N GLY A 572 13.12 23.02 0.15
CA GLY A 572 14.53 23.48 0.10
C GLY A 572 14.86 24.51 1.19
N SER A 573 14.03 24.63 2.23
CA SER A 573 14.26 25.46 3.42
C SER A 573 14.15 24.58 4.66
N PRO A 574 15.03 24.75 5.66
CA PRO A 574 15.03 23.93 6.85
C PRO A 574 13.89 24.39 7.77
N ALA A 575 12.68 23.88 7.58
CA ALA A 575 11.64 23.94 8.61
C ALA A 575 11.51 22.58 9.30
N ILE A 576 12.67 22.06 9.71
CA ILE A 576 12.80 20.99 10.68
C ILE A 576 12.24 21.52 12.00
N HIS A 577 10.98 21.24 12.29
CA HIS A 577 10.57 21.04 13.67
C HIS A 577 10.62 19.55 13.92
N PRO A 578 11.77 19.02 14.39
CA PRO A 578 11.84 17.63 14.80
C PRO A 578 10.83 17.44 15.91
N VAL A 579 9.90 16.52 15.73
CA VAL A 579 9.01 16.08 16.82
C VAL A 579 9.91 15.29 17.77
N THR A 580 10.46 16.00 18.75
CA THR A 580 11.32 15.40 19.76
C THR A 580 10.41 14.88 20.86
N LEU A 581 10.14 13.56 20.87
CA LEU A 581 9.52 12.94 22.03
C LEU A 581 10.53 12.96 23.18
N ARG A 582 10.51 14.01 24.02
CA ARG A 582 11.29 14.02 25.25
C ARG A 582 10.75 13.06 26.29
#